data_AF-A0A0M3A9L2-F1
#
_entry.id   AF-A0A0M3A9L2-F1
#
_cell.length_a   1.000
_cell.length_b   1.000
_cell.length_c   1.000
_cell.angle_alpha   90.00
_cell.angle_beta   90.00
_cell.angle_gamma   90.00
#
_symmetry.space_group_name_H-M   'P 1'
#
loop_
_entity.id
_entity.type
_entity.pdbx_description
1 polymer ?
#
loop_
_entity_poly.entity_id
_entity_poly.type
_entity_poly.pdbx_seq_one_letter_code
_entity_poly.pdbx_strand_id
1 'polypeptide(L)'
;MLNFDPIHIGGQTYQLNEITFNEALKVAAIDPKLNEKRITSFLSQALQNPQLPLLMTAQERYFLMIKYVQNQTNTLFSTNTDFSNCFKENSDWIHEVSEVGVTVRHVSGSEAEYLEAHCMNAAEWIACLLAFQIKYENHEHLGQFPDRSAIDQVYKQQFSQRLGYLKTLPQSEFNLIYLDYLKLNSKLFTHLELSVNNEGFVVQRGADDAPIRFRASTCFIGIIKELDKSFT
;
A
#
# COMPACT_ATOMS: atom_id res chain seq x y z
N MET A 1 26.96 7.73 6.02
CA MET A 1 25.85 8.08 5.12
C MET A 1 25.47 6.81 4.41
N LEU A 2 24.20 6.43 4.49
CA LEU A 2 23.67 5.27 3.78
C LEU A 2 23.64 5.56 2.29
N ASN A 3 24.27 4.70 1.50
CA ASN A 3 24.21 4.77 0.04
C ASN A 3 23.15 3.78 -0.44
N PHE A 4 22.20 4.25 -1.23
CA PHE A 4 21.14 3.40 -1.78
C PHE A 4 21.38 3.24 -3.28
N ASP A 5 21.43 1.99 -3.75
CA ASP A 5 21.43 1.70 -5.18
C ASP A 5 20.06 2.11 -5.79
N PRO A 6 20.03 2.52 -7.07
CA PRO A 6 18.78 2.79 -7.77
C PRO A 6 17.86 1.56 -7.75
N ILE A 7 16.58 1.78 -7.47
CA ILE A 7 15.57 0.72 -7.43
C ILE A 7 14.66 0.86 -8.64
N HIS A 8 14.54 -0.20 -9.44
CA HIS A 8 13.72 -0.23 -10.66
C HIS A 8 12.40 -0.95 -10.41
N ILE A 9 11.27 -0.29 -10.71
CA ILE A 9 9.92 -0.85 -10.60
C ILE A 9 9.09 -0.32 -11.76
N GLY A 10 8.45 -1.18 -12.56
CA GLY A 10 7.50 -0.74 -13.58
C GLY A 10 8.03 0.27 -14.60
N GLY A 11 9.30 0.14 -14.99
CA GLY A 11 9.95 1.09 -15.91
C GLY A 11 10.34 2.43 -15.26
N GLN A 12 10.04 2.63 -13.98
CA GLN A 12 10.49 3.76 -13.19
C GLN A 12 11.77 3.42 -12.42
N THR A 13 12.57 4.46 -12.16
CA THR A 13 13.79 4.35 -11.34
C THR A 13 13.66 5.27 -10.14
N TYR A 14 13.77 4.70 -8.95
CA TYR A 14 13.68 5.41 -7.69
C TYR A 14 15.04 5.50 -7.03
N GLN A 15 15.41 6.70 -6.62
CA GLN A 15 16.61 6.96 -5.83
C GLN A 15 16.21 7.31 -4.40
N LEU A 16 16.49 6.42 -3.46
CA LEU A 16 16.30 6.69 -2.04
C LEU A 16 17.50 7.47 -1.48
N ASN A 17 17.23 8.30 -0.48
CA ASN A 17 18.21 9.06 0.28
C ASN A 17 18.01 8.81 1.77
N GLU A 18 19.10 8.86 2.53
CA GLU A 18 19.04 8.83 3.98
C GLU A 18 18.28 10.06 4.49
N ILE A 19 17.23 9.85 5.27
CA ILE A 19 16.48 10.96 5.87
C ILE A 19 17.27 11.57 7.03
N THR A 20 17.13 12.88 7.21
CA THR A 20 17.73 13.60 8.34
C THR A 20 16.96 13.35 9.63
N PHE A 21 17.59 13.68 10.77
CA PHE A 21 16.96 13.62 12.09
C PHE A 21 15.64 14.41 12.15
N ASN A 22 15.62 15.65 11.63
CA ASN A 22 14.43 16.51 11.64
C ASN A 22 13.31 15.94 10.77
N GLU A 23 13.65 15.34 9.63
CA GLU A 23 12.68 14.67 8.76
C GLU A 23 12.07 13.44 9.45
N ALA A 24 12.90 12.64 10.14
CA ALA A 24 12.43 11.51 10.91
C ALA A 24 11.48 11.94 12.04
N LEU A 25 11.76 13.05 12.74
CA LEU A 25 10.86 13.61 13.74
C LEU A 25 9.49 14.02 13.16
N LYS A 26 9.46 14.60 11.96
CA LYS A 26 8.20 14.95 11.29
C LYS A 26 7.35 13.71 11.01
N VAL A 27 7.97 12.61 10.60
CA VAL A 27 7.29 11.33 10.37
C VAL A 27 6.83 10.70 11.70
N ALA A 28 7.63 10.82 12.77
CA ALA A 28 7.30 10.30 14.09
C ALA A 28 6.15 11.07 14.78
N ALA A 29 6.01 12.36 14.47
CA ALA A 29 4.94 13.20 15.01
C ALA A 29 3.55 12.91 14.41
N ILE A 30 3.46 12.13 13.33
CA ILE A 30 2.19 11.69 12.76
C ILE A 30 1.64 10.54 13.61
N ASP A 31 0.33 10.57 13.89
CA ASP A 31 -0.37 9.55 14.67
C ASP A 31 0.05 8.13 14.21
N PRO A 32 0.56 7.27 15.12
CA PRO A 32 0.95 5.91 14.83
C PRO A 32 -0.15 5.02 14.21
N LYS A 33 -1.42 5.36 14.41
CA LYS A 33 -2.57 4.70 13.77
C LYS A 33 -2.71 5.04 12.29
N LEU A 34 -2.07 6.13 11.84
CA LEU A 34 -2.07 6.57 10.45
C LEU A 34 -0.80 6.11 9.72
N ASN A 35 -0.59 4.79 9.65
CA ASN A 35 0.59 4.18 9.05
C ASN A 35 0.77 4.51 7.57
N GLU A 36 -0.27 4.53 6.75
CA GLU A 36 -0.22 4.91 5.34
C GLU A 36 0.24 6.36 5.19
N LYS A 37 -0.29 7.26 6.02
CA LYS A 37 0.16 8.65 6.06
C LYS A 37 1.63 8.78 6.49
N ARG A 38 2.07 7.94 7.44
CA ARG A 38 3.47 7.88 7.86
C ARG A 38 4.38 7.35 6.74
N ILE A 39 3.95 6.35 5.99
CA ILE A 39 4.67 5.83 4.81
C ILE A 39 4.81 6.93 3.75
N THR A 40 3.73 7.64 3.43
CA THR A 40 3.78 8.77 2.49
C THR A 40 4.73 9.85 2.97
N SER A 41 4.63 10.27 4.24
CA SER A 41 5.51 11.29 4.80
C SER A 41 6.98 10.85 4.76
N PHE A 42 7.27 9.60 5.12
CA PHE A 42 8.62 9.05 5.07
C PHE A 42 9.18 9.05 3.64
N LEU A 43 8.45 8.45 2.69
CA LEU A 43 8.89 8.36 1.31
C LEU A 43 9.01 9.73 0.65
N SER A 44 8.22 10.72 1.09
CA SER A 44 8.33 12.10 0.61
C SER A 44 9.70 12.70 0.93
N GLN A 45 10.26 12.39 2.11
CA GLN A 45 11.60 12.81 2.49
C GLN A 45 12.66 11.97 1.79
N ALA A 46 12.54 10.63 1.82
CA ALA A 46 13.53 9.72 1.26
C ALA A 46 13.69 9.85 -0.27
N LEU A 47 12.60 10.11 -0.99
CA LEU A 47 12.60 10.34 -2.44
C LEU A 47 12.77 11.82 -2.82
N GLN A 48 12.82 12.72 -1.82
CA GLN A 48 12.88 14.17 -2.02
C GLN A 48 11.76 14.70 -2.94
N ASN A 49 10.59 14.08 -2.88
CA ASN A 49 9.44 14.43 -3.69
C ASN A 49 8.13 14.25 -2.88
N PRO A 50 7.45 15.34 -2.49
CA PRO A 50 6.28 15.26 -1.61
C PRO A 50 5.02 14.69 -2.28
N GLN A 51 4.96 14.65 -3.61
CA GLN A 51 3.77 14.20 -4.33
C GLN A 51 3.91 12.77 -4.86
N LEU A 52 5.14 12.35 -5.16
CA LEU A 52 5.40 11.04 -5.77
C LEU A 52 4.79 9.88 -4.97
N PRO A 53 4.94 9.77 -3.63
CA PRO A 53 4.39 8.64 -2.88
C PRO A 53 2.86 8.53 -3.00
N LEU A 54 2.14 9.65 -3.13
CA LEU A 54 0.68 9.62 -3.29
C LEU A 54 0.24 9.03 -4.64
N LEU A 55 1.09 9.15 -5.67
CA LEU A 55 0.83 8.64 -7.03
C LEU A 55 1.28 7.18 -7.20
N MET A 56 2.25 6.74 -6.41
CA MET A 56 2.74 5.36 -6.41
C MET A 56 1.66 4.39 -5.95
N THR A 57 1.71 3.16 -6.43
CA THR A 57 0.91 2.06 -5.91
C THR A 57 1.27 1.74 -4.45
N ALA A 58 0.35 1.13 -3.71
CA ALA A 58 0.68 0.64 -2.37
C ALA A 58 1.84 -0.37 -2.40
N GLN A 59 1.89 -1.26 -3.39
CA GLN A 59 2.98 -2.23 -3.49
C GLN A 59 4.35 -1.56 -3.69
N GLU A 60 4.46 -0.57 -4.59
CA GLU A 60 5.71 0.18 -4.79
C GLU A 60 6.18 0.85 -3.49
N ARG A 61 5.26 1.50 -2.77
CA ARG A 61 5.58 2.17 -1.51
C ARG A 61 6.14 1.19 -0.48
N TYR A 62 5.46 0.07 -0.26
CA TYR A 62 5.91 -0.96 0.68
C TYR A 62 7.25 -1.58 0.25
N PHE A 63 7.46 -1.80 -1.05
CA PHE A 63 8.72 -2.33 -1.56
C PHE A 63 9.89 -1.38 -1.33
N LEU A 64 9.73 -0.09 -1.62
CA LEU A 64 10.75 0.92 -1.33
C LEU A 64 11.06 1.02 0.16
N MET A 65 10.04 0.98 1.02
CA MET A 65 10.23 1.02 2.47
C MET A 65 11.02 -0.20 2.98
N ILE A 66 10.71 -1.40 2.50
CA ILE A 66 11.46 -2.60 2.88
C ILE A 66 12.90 -2.52 2.36
N LYS A 67 13.12 -2.06 1.12
CA LYS A 67 14.47 -1.85 0.57
C LYS A 67 15.26 -0.83 1.36
N TYR A 68 14.61 0.22 1.85
CA TYR A 68 15.24 1.20 2.74
C TYR A 68 15.77 0.53 4.02
N VAL A 69 14.93 -0.28 4.68
CA VAL A 69 15.31 -1.01 5.90
C VAL A 69 16.41 -2.03 5.64
N GLN A 70 16.36 -2.78 4.53
CA GLN A 70 17.42 -3.73 4.16
C GLN A 70 18.79 -3.07 4.04
N ASN A 71 18.84 -1.84 3.55
CA ASN A 71 20.09 -1.08 3.47
C ASN A 71 20.56 -0.59 4.85
N GLN A 72 19.63 -0.26 5.76
CA GLN A 72 19.95 0.06 7.16
C GLN A 72 20.44 -1.15 7.95
N THR A 73 19.94 -2.36 7.68
CA THR A 73 20.34 -3.58 8.40
C THR A 73 21.80 -4.00 8.17
N ASN A 74 22.47 -3.41 7.19
CA ASN A 74 23.92 -3.52 7.01
C ASN A 74 24.73 -2.56 7.91
N THR A 75 24.09 -1.91 8.88
CA THR A 75 24.72 -0.97 9.82
C THR A 75 24.55 -1.43 11.28
N LEU A 76 25.29 -0.80 12.20
CA LEU A 76 25.24 -1.03 13.66
C LEU A 76 23.84 -0.88 14.28
N PHE A 77 22.87 -0.33 13.55
CA PHE A 77 21.50 -0.06 14.00
C PHE A 77 20.47 -1.03 13.40
N SER A 78 20.91 -2.19 12.94
CA SER A 78 20.07 -3.19 12.26
C SER A 78 18.85 -3.59 13.08
N THR A 79 17.69 -3.65 12.41
CA THR A 79 16.51 -4.34 12.93
C THR A 79 16.68 -5.86 12.73
N ASN A 80 16.33 -6.66 13.74
CA ASN A 80 16.37 -8.13 13.65
C ASN A 80 15.23 -8.72 12.78
N THR A 81 14.53 -7.90 12.01
CA THR A 81 13.36 -8.34 11.24
C THR A 81 13.82 -8.88 9.89
N ASP A 82 13.67 -10.18 9.69
CA ASP A 82 13.93 -10.81 8.40
C ASP A 82 12.76 -10.57 7.43
N PHE A 83 13.07 -9.92 6.30
CA PHE A 83 12.12 -9.64 5.21
C PHE A 83 12.37 -10.52 3.98
N SER A 84 13.31 -11.47 4.02
CA SER A 84 13.66 -12.32 2.88
C SER A 84 12.44 -13.04 2.30
N ASN A 85 11.56 -13.57 3.16
CA ASN A 85 10.34 -14.28 2.77
C ASN A 85 9.18 -13.37 2.30
N CYS A 86 9.38 -12.04 2.23
CA CYS A 86 8.36 -11.11 1.73
C CYS A 86 8.42 -10.93 0.21
N PHE A 87 9.57 -11.24 -0.41
CA PHE A 87 9.80 -10.96 -1.83
C PHE A 87 9.26 -12.08 -2.71
N LYS A 88 8.57 -11.71 -3.78
CA LYS A 88 8.21 -12.62 -4.87
C LYS A 88 9.35 -12.70 -5.89
N GLU A 89 9.38 -13.79 -6.65
CA GLU A 89 10.33 -13.94 -7.76
C GLU A 89 10.14 -12.79 -8.76
N ASN A 90 11.26 -12.23 -9.23
CA ASN A 90 11.28 -11.07 -10.11
C ASN A 90 10.45 -11.35 -11.38
N SER A 91 9.27 -10.76 -11.42
CA SER A 91 8.35 -10.77 -12.55
C SER A 91 8.20 -9.35 -13.09
N ASP A 92 7.87 -9.24 -14.38
CA ASP A 92 7.58 -7.95 -15.00
C ASP A 92 6.45 -7.25 -14.24
N TRP A 93 6.54 -5.94 -14.11
CA TRP A 93 5.55 -5.15 -13.39
C TRP A 93 4.19 -5.17 -14.10
N ILE A 94 3.14 -5.45 -13.33
CA ILE A 94 1.77 -5.54 -13.84
C ILE A 94 0.96 -4.39 -13.28
N HIS A 95 0.47 -3.50 -14.15
CA HIS A 95 -0.36 -2.36 -13.74
C HIS A 95 -1.81 -2.75 -13.47
N GLU A 96 -2.36 -3.66 -14.27
CA GLU A 96 -3.70 -4.21 -14.14
C GLU A 96 -3.75 -5.65 -14.69
N VAL A 97 -4.65 -6.46 -14.18
CA VAL A 97 -4.90 -7.84 -14.65
C VAL A 97 -6.33 -7.93 -15.12
N SER A 98 -6.55 -8.44 -16.34
CA SER A 98 -7.88 -8.65 -16.91
C SER A 98 -8.10 -10.11 -17.31
N GLU A 99 -9.18 -10.74 -16.86
CA GLU A 99 -9.62 -12.06 -17.31
C GLU A 99 -11.15 -12.12 -17.41
N VAL A 100 -11.68 -12.65 -18.52
CA VAL A 100 -13.11 -12.95 -18.71
C VAL A 100 -14.02 -11.75 -18.37
N GLY A 101 -13.66 -10.55 -18.83
CA GLY A 101 -14.44 -9.33 -18.62
C GLY A 101 -14.34 -8.73 -17.21
N VAL A 102 -13.47 -9.25 -16.35
CA VAL A 102 -13.16 -8.69 -15.04
C VAL A 102 -11.74 -8.13 -15.04
N THR A 103 -11.56 -6.90 -14.55
CA THR A 103 -10.23 -6.30 -14.41
C THR A 103 -9.98 -5.84 -12.98
N VAL A 104 -8.78 -6.08 -12.47
CA VAL A 104 -8.30 -5.58 -11.18
C VAL A 104 -7.07 -4.68 -11.37
N ARG A 105 -7.04 -3.55 -10.66
CA ARG A 105 -5.91 -2.60 -10.65
C ARG A 105 -5.31 -2.41 -9.25
N HIS A 106 -4.09 -1.89 -9.18
CA HIS A 106 -3.47 -1.50 -7.91
C HIS A 106 -4.17 -0.29 -7.30
N VAL A 107 -4.17 -0.19 -5.97
CA VAL A 107 -4.46 1.07 -5.29
C VAL A 107 -3.26 2.02 -5.25
N SER A 108 -3.49 3.32 -5.36
CA SER A 108 -2.47 4.37 -5.18
C SER A 108 -2.22 4.70 -3.70
N GLY A 109 -1.19 5.49 -3.41
CA GLY A 109 -0.90 5.99 -2.07
C GLY A 109 -1.99 6.92 -1.54
N SER A 110 -2.54 7.77 -2.40
CA SER A 110 -3.69 8.61 -2.05
C SER A 110 -4.94 7.78 -1.70
N GLU A 111 -5.20 6.71 -2.43
CA GLU A 111 -6.29 5.77 -2.12
C GLU A 111 -6.04 5.03 -0.80
N ALA A 112 -4.81 4.56 -0.56
CA ALA A 112 -4.45 3.88 0.67
C ALA A 112 -4.61 4.77 1.92
N GLU A 113 -4.17 6.02 1.87
CA GLU A 113 -4.42 7.00 2.95
C GLU A 113 -5.90 7.29 3.14
N TYR A 114 -6.66 7.40 2.04
CA TYR A 114 -8.10 7.58 2.13
C TYR A 114 -8.76 6.40 2.82
N LEU A 115 -8.38 5.16 2.48
CA LEU A 115 -8.89 3.95 3.12
C LEU A 115 -8.55 3.91 4.61
N GLU A 116 -7.31 4.24 4.98
CA GLU A 116 -6.86 4.30 6.38
C GLU A 116 -7.70 5.28 7.22
N ALA A 117 -8.05 6.42 6.66
CA ALA A 117 -8.86 7.42 7.36
C ALA A 117 -10.34 7.02 7.53
N HIS A 118 -10.85 6.04 6.77
CA HIS A 118 -12.28 5.74 6.69
C HIS A 118 -12.65 4.29 7.05
N CYS A 119 -11.69 3.36 7.12
CA CYS A 119 -11.93 1.95 7.41
C CYS A 119 -11.49 1.59 8.84
N MET A 120 -12.37 0.95 9.60
CA MET A 120 -12.15 0.58 11.00
C MET A 120 -11.88 -0.92 11.22
N ASN A 121 -12.21 -1.76 10.24
CA ASN A 121 -12.11 -3.21 10.35
C ASN A 121 -11.85 -3.88 9.00
N ALA A 122 -11.47 -5.15 9.01
CA ALA A 122 -11.10 -5.89 7.80
C ALA A 122 -12.22 -5.94 6.75
N ALA A 123 -13.49 -6.03 7.17
CA ALA A 123 -14.61 -6.08 6.24
C ALA A 123 -14.79 -4.76 5.48
N GLU A 124 -14.65 -3.63 6.17
CA GLU A 124 -14.67 -2.30 5.54
C GLU A 124 -13.49 -2.12 4.57
N TRP A 125 -12.28 -2.54 4.98
CA TRP A 125 -11.12 -2.53 4.09
C TRP A 125 -11.38 -3.33 2.82
N ILE A 126 -11.88 -4.57 2.92
CA ILE A 126 -12.18 -5.41 1.77
C ILE A 126 -13.23 -4.74 0.86
N ALA A 127 -14.36 -4.28 1.41
CA ALA A 127 -15.42 -3.66 0.61
C ALA A 127 -14.94 -2.38 -0.11
N CYS A 128 -14.15 -1.54 0.57
CA CYS A 128 -13.62 -0.33 -0.01
C CYS A 128 -12.50 -0.61 -1.05
N LEU A 129 -11.67 -1.64 -0.84
CA LEU A 129 -10.71 -2.09 -1.85
C LEU A 129 -11.41 -2.56 -3.13
N LEU A 130 -12.44 -3.41 -3.00
CA LEU A 130 -13.28 -3.80 -4.14
C LEU A 130 -13.82 -2.58 -4.88
N ALA A 131 -14.35 -1.59 -4.15
CA ALA A 131 -14.87 -0.37 -4.73
C ALA A 131 -13.80 0.42 -5.54
N PHE A 132 -12.52 0.41 -5.17
CA PHE A 132 -11.46 1.06 -5.96
C PHE A 132 -10.88 0.19 -7.07
N GLN A 133 -10.85 -1.13 -6.88
CA GLN A 133 -9.92 -1.99 -7.61
C GLN A 133 -10.55 -2.90 -8.64
N ILE A 134 -11.85 -3.24 -8.56
CA ILE A 134 -12.46 -4.18 -9.53
C ILE A 134 -13.37 -3.49 -10.55
N LYS A 135 -13.31 -3.87 -11.82
CA LYS A 135 -14.33 -3.49 -12.81
C LYS A 135 -14.82 -4.71 -13.58
N TYR A 136 -16.06 -4.63 -14.03
CA TYR A 136 -16.71 -5.63 -14.87
C TYR A 136 -17.15 -4.99 -16.18
N GLU A 137 -16.83 -5.60 -17.32
CA GLU A 137 -17.30 -5.12 -18.61
C GLU A 137 -18.83 -5.03 -18.65
N ASN A 138 -19.35 -3.92 -19.18
CA ASN A 138 -20.78 -3.65 -19.34
C ASN A 138 -21.62 -3.68 -18.04
N HIS A 139 -20.99 -3.55 -16.87
CA HIS A 139 -21.71 -3.50 -15.59
C HIS A 139 -22.13 -2.07 -15.23
N GLU A 140 -23.37 -1.89 -14.75
CA GLU A 140 -23.93 -0.57 -14.42
C GLU A 140 -23.10 0.18 -13.36
N HIS A 141 -22.92 -0.41 -12.19
CA HIS A 141 -22.19 0.23 -11.08
C HIS A 141 -20.68 -0.01 -11.13
N LEU A 142 -20.24 -1.21 -11.53
CA LEU A 142 -18.82 -1.59 -11.53
C LEU A 142 -18.18 -1.51 -12.92
N GLY A 143 -18.81 -0.85 -13.89
CA GLY A 143 -18.34 -0.79 -15.28
C GLY A 143 -17.08 0.03 -15.52
N GLN A 144 -16.85 1.02 -14.67
CA GLN A 144 -15.71 1.93 -14.75
C GLN A 144 -15.07 2.09 -13.38
N PHE A 145 -13.75 2.20 -13.36
CA PHE A 145 -13.05 2.58 -12.15
C PHE A 145 -13.33 4.04 -11.77
N PRO A 146 -13.18 4.42 -10.49
CA PRO A 146 -13.07 5.81 -10.12
C PRO A 146 -11.90 6.48 -10.88
N ASP A 147 -12.20 7.60 -11.53
CA ASP A 147 -11.27 8.34 -12.38
C ASP A 147 -10.32 9.18 -11.55
N ARG A 148 -9.06 8.74 -11.47
CA ARG A 148 -7.99 9.43 -10.71
C ARG A 148 -7.64 10.81 -11.26
N SER A 149 -8.04 11.14 -12.49
CA SER A 149 -7.83 12.46 -13.10
C SER A 149 -8.98 13.43 -12.83
N ALA A 150 -10.12 12.94 -12.35
CA ALA A 150 -11.25 13.78 -11.99
C ALA A 150 -10.94 14.62 -10.74
N ILE A 151 -11.66 15.73 -10.58
CA ILE A 151 -11.60 16.51 -9.34
C ILE A 151 -12.03 15.66 -8.15
N ASP A 152 -11.42 15.89 -6.98
CA ASP A 152 -11.54 15.06 -5.78
C ASP A 152 -12.99 14.75 -5.38
N GLN A 153 -13.89 15.73 -5.48
CA GLN A 153 -15.31 15.53 -5.18
C GLN A 153 -15.98 14.50 -6.11
N VAL A 154 -15.71 14.58 -7.42
CA VAL A 154 -16.28 13.65 -8.41
C VAL A 154 -15.70 12.26 -8.23
N TYR A 155 -14.38 12.17 -8.02
CA TYR A 155 -13.69 10.94 -7.74
C TYR A 155 -14.27 10.20 -6.52
N LYS A 156 -14.45 10.92 -5.40
CA LYS A 156 -15.05 10.39 -4.16
C LYS A 156 -16.53 10.01 -4.34
N GLN A 157 -17.26 10.73 -5.18
CA GLN A 157 -18.64 10.40 -5.50
C GLN A 157 -18.73 9.08 -6.28
N GLN A 158 -17.87 8.87 -7.29
CA GLN A 158 -17.80 7.62 -8.04
C GLN A 158 -17.45 6.43 -7.13
N PHE A 159 -16.46 6.60 -6.26
CA PHE A 159 -16.14 5.61 -5.23
C PHE A 159 -17.34 5.30 -4.33
N SER A 160 -18.01 6.33 -3.80
CA SER A 160 -19.16 6.17 -2.89
C SER A 160 -20.33 5.46 -3.56
N GLN A 161 -20.59 5.71 -4.84
CA GLN A 161 -21.63 5.01 -5.61
C GLN A 161 -21.30 3.51 -5.75
N ARG A 162 -20.05 3.19 -6.09
CA ARG A 162 -19.58 1.81 -6.22
C ARG A 162 -19.63 1.06 -4.88
N LEU A 163 -19.18 1.69 -3.80
CA LEU A 163 -19.27 1.13 -2.45
C LEU A 163 -20.73 0.98 -2.00
N GLY A 164 -21.59 1.95 -2.32
CA GLY A 164 -23.02 1.91 -2.05
C GLY A 164 -23.68 0.68 -2.68
N TYR A 165 -23.39 0.43 -3.96
CA TYR A 165 -23.84 -0.79 -4.65
C TYR A 165 -23.35 -2.06 -3.95
N LEU A 166 -22.03 -2.19 -3.71
CA LEU A 166 -21.44 -3.37 -3.07
C LEU A 166 -22.09 -3.70 -1.71
N LYS A 167 -22.44 -2.68 -0.92
CA LYS A 167 -23.10 -2.83 0.39
C LYS A 167 -24.55 -3.31 0.31
N THR A 168 -25.20 -3.19 -0.84
CA THR A 168 -26.59 -3.66 -1.05
C THR A 168 -26.69 -5.10 -1.51
N LEU A 169 -25.57 -5.71 -1.90
CA LEU A 169 -25.54 -7.06 -2.44
C LEU A 169 -25.87 -8.13 -1.39
N PRO A 170 -26.59 -9.19 -1.78
CA PRO A 170 -26.65 -10.42 -1.00
C PRO A 170 -25.24 -10.99 -0.75
N GLN A 171 -25.05 -11.64 0.41
CA GLN A 171 -23.75 -12.22 0.79
C GLN A 171 -23.17 -13.15 -0.28
N SER A 172 -24.01 -13.94 -0.95
CA SER A 172 -23.57 -14.85 -2.01
C SER A 172 -23.01 -14.11 -3.23
N GLU A 173 -23.62 -12.99 -3.61
CA GLU A 173 -23.17 -12.17 -4.75
C GLU A 173 -21.90 -11.40 -4.41
N PHE A 174 -21.85 -10.80 -3.21
CA PHE A 174 -20.63 -10.17 -2.72
C PHE A 174 -19.45 -11.15 -2.69
N ASN A 175 -19.70 -12.39 -2.26
CA ASN A 175 -18.68 -13.43 -2.22
C ASN A 175 -18.16 -13.80 -3.63
N LEU A 176 -19.02 -13.84 -4.65
CA LEU A 176 -18.57 -14.07 -6.03
C LEU A 176 -17.62 -12.96 -6.49
N ILE A 177 -17.98 -11.69 -6.25
CA ILE A 177 -17.12 -10.55 -6.58
C ILE A 177 -15.79 -10.62 -5.83
N TYR A 178 -15.83 -11.01 -4.55
CA TYR A 178 -14.64 -11.17 -3.73
C TYR A 178 -13.72 -12.30 -4.25
N LEU A 179 -14.27 -13.42 -4.69
CA LEU A 179 -13.49 -14.53 -5.27
C LEU A 179 -12.82 -14.13 -6.59
N ASP A 180 -13.52 -13.42 -7.47
CA ASP A 180 -12.96 -12.89 -8.71
C ASP A 180 -11.84 -11.89 -8.41
N TYR A 181 -12.07 -10.99 -7.46
CA TYR A 181 -11.05 -10.07 -6.97
C TYR A 181 -9.82 -10.80 -6.46
N LEU A 182 -9.96 -11.76 -5.54
CA LEU A 182 -8.83 -12.50 -4.98
C LEU A 182 -7.99 -13.19 -6.06
N LYS A 183 -8.66 -13.86 -7.00
CA LYS A 183 -8.01 -14.55 -8.11
C LYS A 183 -7.15 -13.61 -8.94
N LEU A 184 -7.64 -12.42 -9.28
CA LEU A 184 -6.91 -11.45 -10.11
C LEU A 184 -5.89 -10.65 -9.30
N ASN A 185 -6.21 -10.27 -8.07
CA ASN A 185 -5.35 -9.50 -7.19
C ASN A 185 -4.07 -10.27 -6.83
N SER A 186 -4.14 -11.60 -6.64
CA SER A 186 -2.94 -12.41 -6.41
C SER A 186 -1.94 -12.39 -7.59
N LYS A 187 -2.44 -12.22 -8.82
CA LYS A 187 -1.65 -12.10 -10.05
C LYS A 187 -1.09 -10.69 -10.28
N LEU A 188 -1.66 -9.71 -9.61
CA LEU A 188 -1.27 -8.31 -9.72
C LEU A 188 0.04 -8.00 -8.96
N PHE A 189 0.38 -8.83 -7.96
CA PHE A 189 1.55 -8.65 -7.11
C PHE A 189 2.82 -9.25 -7.69
N THR A 190 3.85 -8.41 -7.93
CA THR A 190 5.09 -8.81 -8.62
C THR A 190 6.32 -8.79 -7.72
N HIS A 191 6.44 -7.84 -6.80
CA HIS A 191 7.55 -7.74 -5.85
C HIS A 191 7.17 -8.12 -4.44
N LEU A 192 5.99 -7.69 -4.00
CA LEU A 192 5.43 -7.97 -2.68
C LEU A 192 3.95 -8.28 -2.83
N GLU A 193 3.45 -9.18 -2.00
CA GLU A 193 2.02 -9.43 -1.90
C GLU A 193 1.44 -8.69 -0.69
N LEU A 194 0.41 -7.87 -0.93
CA LEU A 194 -0.29 -7.13 0.10
C LEU A 194 -1.67 -7.72 0.34
N SER A 195 -2.07 -7.69 1.61
CA SER A 195 -3.43 -8.00 2.04
C SER A 195 -3.86 -7.01 3.12
N VAL A 196 -5.05 -7.17 3.68
CA VAL A 196 -5.58 -6.28 4.71
C VAL A 196 -6.10 -7.04 5.91
N ASN A 197 -6.08 -6.39 7.06
CA ASN A 197 -6.75 -6.84 8.27
C ASN A 197 -7.45 -5.65 8.96
N ASN A 198 -7.79 -5.77 10.25
CA ASN A 198 -8.50 -4.73 10.99
C ASN A 198 -7.77 -3.38 11.10
N GLU A 199 -6.45 -3.33 10.88
CA GLU A 199 -5.67 -2.09 10.98
C GLU A 199 -4.99 -1.72 9.64
N GLY A 200 -5.50 -2.24 8.52
CA GLY A 200 -5.03 -1.90 7.17
C GLY A 200 -4.04 -2.89 6.57
N PHE A 201 -3.16 -2.40 5.69
CA PHE A 201 -2.30 -3.26 4.87
C PHE A 201 -1.29 -4.05 5.70
N VAL A 202 -1.07 -5.29 5.28
CA VAL A 202 -0.02 -6.19 5.77
C VAL A 202 0.66 -6.86 4.58
N VAL A 203 1.96 -7.13 4.72
CA VAL A 203 2.77 -7.81 3.73
C VAL A 203 2.66 -9.31 3.98
N GLN A 204 2.21 -10.04 2.98
CA GLN A 204 2.18 -11.51 3.00
C GLN A 204 3.61 -12.05 3.00
N ARG A 205 3.78 -13.19 3.64
CA ARG A 205 5.05 -13.93 3.68
C ARG A 205 4.83 -15.30 3.05
N GLY A 206 5.89 -16.09 2.91
CA GLY A 206 5.80 -17.47 2.43
C GLY A 206 4.67 -18.27 3.10
N ALA A 207 4.25 -19.39 2.49
CA ALA A 207 3.00 -20.09 2.81
C ALA A 207 2.77 -20.42 4.30
N ASP A 208 3.84 -20.60 5.08
CA ASP A 208 3.78 -20.98 6.51
C ASP A 208 4.01 -19.80 7.48
N ASP A 209 4.28 -18.60 6.98
CA ASP A 209 4.59 -17.42 7.78
C ASP A 209 3.36 -16.51 7.94
N ALA A 210 3.10 -16.06 9.17
CA ALA A 210 2.05 -15.06 9.41
C ALA A 210 2.36 -13.73 8.68
N PRO A 211 1.36 -13.05 8.10
CA PRO A 211 1.55 -11.75 7.47
C PRO A 211 2.16 -10.75 8.44
N ILE A 212 3.09 -9.92 7.96
CA ILE A 212 3.76 -8.92 8.78
C ILE A 212 3.23 -7.52 8.47
N ARG A 213 2.91 -6.76 9.52
CA ARG A 213 2.64 -5.33 9.35
C ARG A 213 3.95 -4.57 9.27
N PHE A 214 4.27 -4.09 8.09
CA PHE A 214 5.34 -3.10 7.94
C PHE A 214 4.87 -1.75 8.47
N ARG A 215 5.64 -1.16 9.39
CA ARG A 215 5.38 0.18 9.93
C ARG A 215 6.47 1.13 9.51
N ALA A 216 6.13 2.39 9.20
CA ALA A 216 7.15 3.39 8.87
C ALA A 216 8.19 3.57 9.99
N SER A 217 7.81 3.31 11.24
CA SER A 217 8.73 3.32 12.39
C SER A 217 9.82 2.24 12.34
N THR A 218 9.68 1.21 11.51
CA THR A 218 10.75 0.23 11.27
C THR A 218 11.98 0.85 10.61
N CYS A 219 11.82 1.98 9.90
CA CYS A 219 12.92 2.75 9.31
C CYS A 219 13.66 3.65 10.32
N PHE A 220 13.16 3.76 11.56
CA PHE A 220 13.75 4.60 12.59
C PHE A 220 14.84 3.86 13.36
N ILE A 221 15.95 4.57 13.60
CA ILE A 221 17.11 4.08 14.33
C ILE A 221 17.42 4.98 15.53
N GLY A 222 18.09 4.42 16.54
CA GLY A 222 18.56 5.16 17.72
C GLY A 222 17.45 5.93 18.43
N ILE A 223 17.76 7.17 18.82
CA ILE A 223 16.87 8.04 19.60
C ILE A 223 15.49 8.27 18.94
N ILE A 224 15.41 8.28 17.60
CA ILE A 224 14.10 8.46 16.93
C ILE A 224 13.16 7.30 17.26
N LYS A 225 13.68 6.06 17.34
CA LYS A 225 12.88 4.89 17.70
C LYS A 225 12.38 4.94 19.14
N GLU A 226 13.12 5.60 20.03
CA GLU A 226 12.72 5.84 21.42
C GLU A 226 11.64 6.93 21.49
N LEU A 227 11.85 8.04 20.78
CA LEU A 227 10.91 9.15 20.71
C LEU A 227 9.59 8.73 20.05
N ASP A 228 9.61 7.89 19.03
CA ASP A 228 8.41 7.35 18.38
C ASP A 228 7.45 6.68 19.39
N LYS A 229 7.99 5.95 20.37
CA LYS A 229 7.21 5.32 21.45
C LYS A 229 6.69 6.32 22.49
N SER A 230 7.24 7.53 22.53
CA SER A 230 6.75 8.59 23.43
C SER A 230 5.61 9.41 22.81
N PHE A 231 5.41 9.31 21.50
CA PHE A 231 4.31 9.95 20.78
C PHE A 231 3.06 9.05 20.65
N THR A 232 3.16 7.76 21.00
CA THR A 232 2.06 6.77 21.07
C THR A 232 1.33 6.82 22.40
#